data_AF-A0A6M1ZQV7-F1
#
_entry.id   AF-A0A6M1ZQV7-F1
#
_cell.length_a   1.000
_cell.length_b   1.000
_cell.length_c   1.000
_cell.angle_alpha   90.00
_cell.angle_beta   90.00
_cell.angle_gamma   90.00
#
_symmetry.space_group_name_H-M   'P 1'
#
loop_
_entity.id
_entity.type
_entity.pdbx_description
1 polymer ?
#
loop_
_entity_poly.entity_id
_entity_poly.type
_entity_poly.pdbx_seq_one_letter_code
_entity_poly.pdbx_strand_id
1 'polypeptide(L)'
;MATLSQITTIGFPKVPTVGKVNAPNYLNACFLPKGKREIVEFQPHESDKWYRQIFDANSIKDDLPTQLSPDQKKYFSDRISVINDKKELVEQHVDRRIQLFFQQAILCYNTPFYYEAEGAEDQIGKGSTTVKTQAAHSSTFPCLYASPKDANNKADKDKKFVFLKYSHFYKQQNATVELPIEVNQADTAMDGKKNEAKLRTSSLKIINDLAQGKIDPTNATKRFLMVFESRLNKMLEETEEGTPRHLVLTTYLNHLLEIKNNINENPEVFDQILGVKLPTEEQVLREVVYRKRFELIKQSEFIESRIAKRFFEAQKTMTGTKTKSFKNVDYRLRYVVLEQAKTEKEKRFYERLFCCSLLQLQTTFEYKKFTLRDGDKVHGIKKFRENNQKEIDKLLVDLNSFRNEIENLEIKFRADLFKGLRVDFKHLTQTKFAQSFKALYPTEPMSQAMVSRLEQPARLTNTKVAYISPENQRRKEMSIEKAQRIAQIFEIDTGLFLPGLITSDY
;
A
#
# COMPACT_ATOMS: atom_id res chain seq x y z
N MET A 1 34.97 -55.65 -37.63
CA MET A 1 34.86 -54.19 -37.47
C MET A 1 35.03 -53.89 -35.97
N ALA A 2 36.20 -53.35 -35.63
CA ALA A 2 36.88 -53.24 -34.33
C ALA A 2 36.15 -52.30 -33.34
N THR A 3 35.87 -52.67 -32.08
CA THR A 3 36.69 -52.79 -30.83
C THR A 3 37.26 -51.50 -30.21
N LEU A 4 36.85 -51.26 -28.95
CA LEU A 4 37.62 -50.86 -27.75
C LEU A 4 38.92 -50.02 -27.89
N SER A 5 39.01 -48.91 -27.14
CA SER A 5 40.12 -48.52 -26.22
C SER A 5 39.81 -47.13 -25.62
N GLN A 6 39.69 -46.94 -24.30
CA GLN A 6 40.72 -46.81 -23.25
C GLN A 6 41.64 -45.56 -23.31
N ILE A 7 41.36 -44.63 -22.38
CA ILE A 7 42.24 -43.97 -21.40
C ILE A 7 43.51 -43.24 -21.92
N THR A 8 43.63 -41.94 -21.64
CA THR A 8 44.77 -41.39 -20.85
C THR A 8 44.54 -39.98 -20.32
N THR A 9 44.90 -39.84 -19.05
CA THR A 9 44.99 -38.68 -18.16
C THR A 9 46.20 -37.81 -18.51
N ILE A 10 46.08 -36.48 -18.52
CA ILE A 10 47.21 -35.56 -18.22
C ILE A 10 46.66 -34.37 -17.40
N GLY A 11 47.44 -33.99 -16.38
CA GLY A 11 47.04 -33.15 -15.26
C GLY A 11 47.06 -31.64 -15.50
N PHE A 12 46.53 -30.96 -14.47
CA PHE A 12 46.39 -29.52 -14.29
C PHE A 12 47.67 -28.70 -14.46
N PRO A 13 47.50 -27.39 -14.70
CA PRO A 13 48.04 -26.43 -13.73
C PRO A 13 46.99 -25.46 -13.16
N LYS A 14 47.21 -25.08 -11.90
CA LYS A 14 46.42 -24.10 -11.13
C LYS A 14 46.66 -22.66 -11.61
N VAL A 15 45.55 -21.93 -11.79
CA VAL A 15 45.17 -20.55 -11.38
C VAL A 15 46.28 -19.47 -11.28
N PRO A 16 46.04 -18.25 -11.82
CA PRO A 16 45.57 -17.16 -10.95
C PRO A 16 44.38 -16.33 -11.48
N THR A 17 43.38 -16.18 -10.60
CA THR A 17 42.58 -14.98 -10.25
C THR A 17 41.92 -14.05 -11.30
N VAL A 18 40.62 -13.85 -11.03
CA VAL A 18 39.78 -12.63 -11.11
C VAL A 18 39.33 -12.16 -12.50
N GLY A 19 38.02 -12.29 -12.76
CA GLY A 19 37.34 -11.63 -13.87
C GLY A 19 35.84 -11.89 -13.92
N LYS A 20 35.06 -10.91 -13.44
CA LYS A 20 33.65 -10.56 -13.77
C LYS A 20 32.66 -11.71 -14.03
N VAL A 21 31.78 -11.95 -13.05
CA VAL A 21 30.48 -12.61 -13.31
C VAL A 21 29.53 -11.57 -13.88
N ASN A 22 29.07 -11.79 -15.10
CA ASN A 22 27.96 -11.06 -15.72
C ASN A 22 26.68 -11.33 -14.91
N ALA A 23 26.13 -10.30 -14.27
CA ALA A 23 24.78 -10.35 -13.75
C ALA A 23 23.79 -10.33 -14.93
N PRO A 24 22.74 -11.19 -14.96
CA PRO A 24 21.69 -11.07 -15.95
C PRO A 24 20.91 -9.77 -15.74
N ASN A 25 20.64 -9.06 -16.83
CA ASN A 25 19.76 -7.89 -16.86
C ASN A 25 18.33 -8.29 -16.46
N TYR A 26 17.97 -8.02 -15.20
CA TYR A 26 16.58 -8.03 -14.71
C TYR A 26 16.03 -6.59 -14.67
N LEU A 27 15.87 -6.00 -15.85
CA LEU A 27 15.10 -4.78 -16.09
C LEU A 27 14.05 -5.15 -17.14
N ASN A 28 12.82 -5.41 -16.71
CA ASN A 28 11.56 -5.49 -17.48
C ASN A 28 10.51 -6.30 -16.71
N ALA A 29 10.12 -5.83 -15.52
CA ALA A 29 9.11 -6.50 -14.70
C ALA A 29 8.03 -5.54 -14.18
N CYS A 30 7.62 -4.59 -15.02
CA CYS A 30 6.30 -3.95 -15.01
C CYS A 30 6.02 -3.68 -16.47
N PHE A 31 4.90 -4.19 -17.01
CA PHE A 31 4.47 -4.09 -18.41
C PHE A 31 5.25 -4.96 -19.42
N LEU A 32 4.79 -6.20 -19.64
CA LEU A 32 4.69 -6.88 -20.95
C LEU A 32 3.91 -8.21 -20.80
N PRO A 33 3.11 -8.64 -21.81
CA PRO A 33 2.31 -9.85 -21.74
C PRO A 33 3.04 -11.09 -22.28
N LYS A 34 2.66 -12.26 -21.73
CA LYS A 34 2.88 -13.65 -22.17
C LYS A 34 4.18 -14.37 -21.76
N GLY A 35 3.95 -15.53 -21.15
CA GLY A 35 4.91 -16.64 -20.99
C GLY A 35 4.57 -17.47 -19.76
N LYS A 36 4.04 -18.69 -19.95
CA LYS A 36 3.80 -19.67 -18.87
C LYS A 36 5.06 -19.78 -18.00
N ARG A 37 4.93 -19.57 -16.70
CA ARG A 37 5.99 -19.88 -15.73
C ARG A 37 5.41 -20.78 -14.64
N GLU A 38 6.17 -21.84 -14.35
CA GLU A 38 5.90 -22.81 -13.30
C GLU A 38 5.81 -22.12 -11.93
N ILE A 39 4.95 -22.67 -11.07
CA ILE A 39 4.76 -22.23 -9.69
C ILE A 39 6.03 -22.62 -8.93
N VAL A 40 6.93 -21.66 -8.75
CA VAL A 40 8.06 -21.78 -7.81
C VAL A 40 7.56 -21.26 -6.46
N GLU A 41 7.71 -22.07 -5.41
CA GLU A 41 7.44 -21.69 -4.01
C GLU A 41 8.08 -20.33 -3.69
N PHE A 42 7.24 -19.39 -3.26
CA PHE A 42 7.64 -18.04 -2.87
C PHE A 42 8.44 -18.11 -1.56
N GLN A 43 9.77 -18.09 -1.65
CA GLN A 43 10.64 -17.75 -0.54
C GLN A 43 10.83 -16.22 -0.54
N PRO A 44 10.50 -15.50 0.55
CA PRO A 44 10.64 -14.05 0.58
C PRO A 44 12.14 -13.69 0.62
N HIS A 45 12.70 -13.36 -0.53
CA HIS A 45 14.05 -12.79 -0.62
C HIS A 45 14.01 -11.30 -0.23
N GLU A 46 15.03 -10.86 0.51
CA GLU A 46 15.28 -9.47 0.97
C GLU A 46 15.43 -8.42 -0.17
N SER A 47 15.07 -8.75 -1.41
CA SER A 47 15.27 -7.95 -2.62
C SER A 47 13.98 -7.47 -3.29
N ASP A 48 12.81 -7.62 -2.68
CA ASP A 48 11.57 -7.13 -3.30
C ASP A 48 11.59 -5.60 -3.40
N LYS A 49 11.82 -5.13 -4.63
CA LYS A 49 11.83 -3.71 -5.05
C LYS A 49 10.52 -3.02 -4.67
N TRP A 50 9.41 -3.77 -4.61
CA TRP A 50 8.10 -3.33 -4.12
C TRP A 50 8.09 -3.04 -2.61
N TYR A 51 8.77 -3.86 -1.81
CA TYR A 51 8.95 -3.65 -0.37
C TYR A 51 9.78 -2.38 -0.10
N ARG A 52 10.82 -2.11 -0.91
CA ARG A 52 11.56 -0.84 -0.85
C ARG A 52 10.73 0.35 -1.34
N GLN A 53 9.92 0.20 -2.39
CA GLN A 53 9.05 1.27 -2.91
C GLN A 53 7.87 1.64 -1.99
N ILE A 54 7.43 0.76 -1.10
CA ILE A 54 6.37 1.09 -0.13
C ILE A 54 6.96 1.53 1.22
N PHE A 55 8.10 0.98 1.63
CA PHE A 55 8.62 1.18 3.00
C PHE A 55 9.95 1.96 3.10
N ASP A 56 10.86 1.84 2.12
CA ASP A 56 12.03 2.74 1.98
C ASP A 56 11.65 4.08 1.28
N ALA A 57 10.46 4.17 0.70
CA ALA A 57 9.97 5.37 0.01
C ALA A 57 9.55 6.54 0.93
N ASN A 58 9.84 6.48 2.23
CA ASN A 58 9.69 7.63 3.12
C ASN A 58 10.85 8.63 2.91
N SER A 59 11.13 9.00 1.65
CA SER A 59 12.34 9.62 1.08
C SER A 59 13.41 8.62 0.63
N ILE A 60 13.43 8.31 -0.67
CA ILE A 60 14.66 7.86 -1.34
C ILE A 60 15.58 9.06 -1.33
N LYS A 61 16.40 9.14 -0.29
CA LYS A 61 17.50 10.06 -0.23
C LYS A 61 18.63 9.36 -0.96
N ASP A 62 18.91 9.77 -2.19
CA ASP A 62 20.20 9.42 -2.75
C ASP A 62 21.24 9.97 -1.77
N ASP A 63 22.21 9.16 -1.35
CA ASP A 63 23.36 9.64 -0.56
C ASP A 63 24.21 10.53 -1.49
N LEU A 64 23.71 11.74 -1.70
CA LEU A 64 24.25 12.66 -2.66
C LEU A 64 25.55 13.24 -2.11
N PRO A 65 26.62 13.26 -2.91
CA PRO A 65 27.89 13.77 -2.45
C PRO A 65 27.77 15.24 -2.07
N THR A 66 28.37 15.60 -0.93
CA THR A 66 28.43 16.98 -0.43
C THR A 66 29.27 17.91 -1.31
N GLN A 67 30.07 17.35 -2.22
CA GLN A 67 30.81 18.09 -3.24
C GLN A 67 30.70 17.38 -4.58
N LEU A 68 30.35 18.13 -5.63
CA LEU A 68 30.27 17.63 -6.99
C LEU A 68 31.61 17.76 -7.70
N SER A 69 31.99 16.71 -8.44
CA SER A 69 33.09 16.77 -9.40
C SER A 69 32.80 17.80 -10.52
N PRO A 70 33.81 18.27 -11.26
CA PRO A 70 33.59 19.16 -12.42
C PRO A 70 32.60 18.59 -13.44
N ASP A 71 32.70 17.29 -13.72
CA ASP A 71 31.79 16.59 -14.64
C ASP A 71 30.35 16.53 -14.10
N GLN A 72 30.20 16.30 -12.79
CA GLN A 72 28.88 16.33 -12.14
C GLN A 72 28.28 17.75 -12.16
N LYS A 73 29.08 18.80 -11.92
CA LYS A 73 28.60 20.18 -12.03
C LYS A 73 28.15 20.51 -13.45
N LYS A 74 28.91 20.06 -14.45
CA LYS A 74 28.55 20.20 -15.88
C LYS A 74 27.25 19.45 -16.16
N TYR A 75 27.12 18.20 -15.71
CA TYR A 75 25.91 17.41 -15.84
C TYR A 75 24.68 18.09 -15.23
N PHE A 76 24.72 18.48 -13.95
CA PHE A 76 23.59 19.15 -13.28
C PHE A 76 23.31 20.58 -13.76
N SER A 77 24.19 21.14 -14.60
CA SER A 77 23.94 22.41 -15.30
C SER A 77 23.08 22.23 -16.55
N ASP A 78 23.16 21.07 -17.21
CA ASP A 78 22.29 20.71 -18.34
C ASP A 78 20.98 20.09 -17.84
N ARG A 79 19.98 20.95 -17.65
CA ARG A 79 18.68 20.55 -17.10
C ARG A 79 17.94 19.56 -18.00
N ILE A 80 18.08 19.70 -19.32
CA ILE A 80 17.39 18.85 -20.30
C ILE A 80 17.97 17.45 -20.27
N SER A 81 19.30 17.31 -20.28
CA SER A 81 19.97 16.01 -20.16
C SER A 81 19.58 15.30 -18.87
N VAL A 82 19.54 16.02 -17.73
CA VAL A 82 19.14 15.44 -16.44
C VAL A 82 17.70 14.93 -16.47
N ILE A 83 16.78 15.65 -17.11
CA ILE A 83 15.38 15.22 -17.22
C ILE A 83 15.26 13.99 -18.12
N ASN A 84 15.96 13.96 -19.25
CA ASN A 84 15.96 12.81 -20.15
C ASN A 84 16.53 11.55 -19.49
N ASP A 85 17.62 11.68 -18.73
CA ASP A 85 18.20 10.55 -17.98
C ASP A 85 17.28 10.04 -16.88
N LYS A 86 16.47 10.94 -16.29
CA LYS A 86 15.49 10.61 -15.24
C LYS A 86 14.07 10.41 -15.78
N LYS A 87 13.89 10.25 -17.09
CA LYS A 87 12.57 10.16 -17.74
C LYS A 87 11.68 9.09 -17.10
N GLU A 88 12.22 7.90 -16.85
CA GLU A 88 11.48 6.80 -16.22
C GLU A 88 10.96 7.18 -14.82
N LEU A 89 11.74 7.92 -14.02
CA LEU A 89 11.31 8.39 -12.70
C LEU A 89 10.21 9.46 -12.79
N VAL A 90 10.25 10.28 -13.86
CA VAL A 90 9.21 11.28 -14.15
C VAL A 90 7.90 10.59 -14.58
N GLU A 91 7.98 9.54 -15.39
CA GLU A 91 6.83 8.69 -15.78
C GLU A 91 6.25 7.95 -14.57
N GLN A 92 7.09 7.32 -13.75
CA GLN A 92 6.67 6.66 -12.48
C GLN A 92 6.01 7.62 -11.50
N HIS A 93 6.40 8.90 -11.49
CA HIS A 93 5.73 9.92 -10.68
C HIS A 93 4.28 10.14 -11.13
N VAL A 94 4.00 10.11 -12.43
CA VAL A 94 2.63 10.18 -12.97
C VAL A 94 1.83 8.94 -12.60
N ASP A 95 2.41 7.75 -12.72
CA ASP A 95 1.77 6.49 -12.25
C ASP A 95 1.37 6.62 -10.79
N ARG A 96 2.29 7.11 -9.96
CA ARG A 96 2.07 7.27 -8.52
C ARG A 96 0.97 8.29 -8.22
N ARG A 97 0.89 9.39 -8.98
CA ARG A 97 -0.22 10.36 -8.89
C ARG A 97 -1.58 9.72 -9.11
N ILE A 98 -1.69 8.88 -10.14
CA ILE A 98 -2.95 8.21 -10.49
C ILE A 98 -3.30 7.14 -9.46
N GLN A 99 -2.33 6.33 -9.01
CA GLN A 99 -2.52 5.33 -7.97
C GLN A 99 -2.96 5.94 -6.63
N LEU A 100 -2.27 7.00 -6.19
CA LEU A 100 -2.60 7.70 -4.94
C LEU A 100 -3.98 8.36 -5.02
N PHE A 101 -4.38 8.88 -6.18
CA PHE A 101 -5.74 9.38 -6.39
C PHE A 101 -6.78 8.26 -6.32
N PHE A 102 -6.55 7.12 -6.98
CA PHE A 102 -7.49 5.99 -6.94
C PHE A 102 -7.65 5.42 -5.53
N GLN A 103 -6.55 5.26 -4.79
CA GLN A 103 -6.61 4.88 -3.38
C GLN A 103 -7.41 5.89 -2.55
N GLN A 104 -7.19 7.19 -2.75
CA GLN A 104 -7.98 8.23 -2.07
C GLN A 104 -9.47 8.17 -2.45
N ALA A 105 -9.77 7.89 -3.71
CA ALA A 105 -11.12 7.67 -4.21
C ALA A 105 -11.78 6.46 -3.51
N ILE A 106 -11.07 5.35 -3.27
CA ILE A 106 -11.61 4.23 -2.49
C ILE A 106 -11.97 4.67 -1.06
N LEU A 107 -11.05 5.39 -0.40
CA LEU A 107 -11.20 5.76 1.01
C LEU A 107 -12.28 6.81 1.24
N CYS A 108 -12.52 7.68 0.27
CA CYS A 108 -13.56 8.70 0.35
C CYS A 108 -14.93 8.17 -0.08
N TYR A 109 -15.04 6.97 -0.67
CA TYR A 109 -16.28 6.52 -1.33
C TYR A 109 -17.38 6.19 -0.33
N ASN A 110 -18.57 6.78 -0.55
CA ASN A 110 -19.74 6.66 0.32
C ASN A 110 -19.41 6.97 1.79
N THR A 111 -18.87 8.16 2.04
CA THR A 111 -18.51 8.63 3.37
C THR A 111 -19.39 9.80 3.80
N PRO A 112 -19.69 9.97 5.10
CA PRO A 112 -20.55 11.06 5.60
C PRO A 112 -19.79 12.40 5.69
N PHE A 113 -18.73 12.57 4.89
CA PHE A 113 -17.81 13.70 5.00
C PHE A 113 -17.86 14.58 3.76
N TYR A 114 -17.58 15.86 3.99
CA TYR A 114 -17.16 16.81 2.98
C TYR A 114 -15.64 17.01 3.11
N TYR A 115 -14.95 17.05 1.98
CA TYR A 115 -13.50 17.09 1.93
C TYR A 115 -12.96 18.42 1.41
N GLU A 116 -11.93 18.90 2.09
CA GLU A 116 -11.12 20.06 1.72
C GLU A 116 -9.64 19.66 1.64
N ALA A 117 -8.86 20.34 0.80
CA ALA A 117 -7.42 20.15 0.71
C ALA A 117 -6.68 21.40 1.20
N GLU A 118 -5.58 21.21 1.92
CA GLU A 118 -4.60 22.26 2.23
C GLU A 118 -3.18 21.79 1.87
N GLY A 119 -2.16 22.60 2.17
CA GLY A 119 -0.77 22.22 1.94
C GLY A 119 -0.35 20.97 2.72
N ALA A 120 0.80 20.40 2.37
CA ALA A 120 1.38 19.28 3.12
C ALA A 120 1.71 19.72 4.56
N GLU A 121 1.27 18.94 5.56
CA GLU A 121 1.61 19.17 6.97
C GLU A 121 2.90 18.44 7.37
N ASP A 122 3.10 17.23 6.86
CA ASP A 122 4.13 16.28 7.33
C ASP A 122 5.06 15.84 6.20
N GLN A 123 5.61 16.80 5.44
CA GLN A 123 6.52 16.51 4.33
C GLN A 123 7.78 15.74 4.80
N ILE A 124 8.07 14.61 4.15
CA ILE A 124 9.13 13.69 4.59
C ILE A 124 10.50 14.00 3.94
N GLY A 125 10.55 14.45 2.68
CA GLY A 125 11.79 14.79 1.97
C GLY A 125 12.15 16.27 1.95
N LYS A 126 13.44 16.58 1.73
CA LYS A 126 13.96 17.96 1.71
C LYS A 126 14.56 18.41 0.36
N GLY A 127 14.86 17.47 -0.54
CA GLY A 127 15.59 17.74 -1.77
C GLY A 127 17.06 18.10 -1.52
N SER A 128 17.80 18.41 -2.59
CA SER A 128 19.20 18.82 -2.51
C SER A 128 19.48 20.04 -3.37
N THR A 129 19.94 21.11 -2.72
CA THR A 129 20.42 22.32 -3.40
C THR A 129 21.67 22.06 -4.23
N THR A 130 22.49 21.07 -3.84
CA THR A 130 23.77 20.75 -4.49
C THR A 130 23.56 20.15 -5.87
N VAL A 131 22.64 19.18 -6.00
CA VAL A 131 22.27 18.57 -7.29
C VAL A 131 21.00 19.15 -7.90
N LYS A 132 20.51 20.25 -7.32
CA LYS A 132 19.31 20.99 -7.77
C LYS A 132 18.08 20.09 -7.97
N THR A 133 17.86 19.18 -7.02
CA THR A 133 16.65 18.35 -6.90
C THR A 133 15.71 18.94 -5.85
N GLN A 134 14.42 18.65 -5.98
CA GLN A 134 13.41 18.95 -4.96
C GLN A 134 12.63 17.68 -4.61
N ALA A 135 12.13 17.67 -3.37
CA ALA A 135 11.20 16.66 -2.91
C ALA A 135 9.82 16.95 -3.54
N ALA A 136 9.48 16.20 -4.59
CA ALA A 136 8.22 16.33 -5.30
C ALA A 136 7.17 15.40 -4.65
N HIS A 137 5.97 15.93 -4.42
CA HIS A 137 4.84 15.12 -3.94
C HIS A 137 4.14 14.48 -5.13
N SER A 138 4.13 13.15 -5.18
CA SER A 138 3.29 12.42 -6.13
C SER A 138 1.81 12.44 -5.74
N SER A 139 1.43 13.06 -4.62
CA SER A 139 0.02 13.24 -4.28
C SER A 139 -0.50 14.59 -4.75
N THR A 140 -1.64 14.60 -5.43
CA THR A 140 -2.43 15.82 -5.66
C THR A 140 -2.91 16.44 -4.34
N PHE A 141 -3.15 15.60 -3.33
CA PHE A 141 -3.68 15.96 -2.00
C PHE A 141 -2.85 15.33 -0.87
N PRO A 142 -1.64 15.86 -0.57
CA PRO A 142 -0.82 15.31 0.51
C PRO A 142 -1.55 15.29 1.85
N CYS A 143 -2.39 16.28 2.11
CA CYS A 143 -3.25 16.35 3.28
C CYS A 143 -4.70 16.66 2.87
N LEU A 144 -5.59 15.71 3.15
CA LEU A 144 -7.03 15.87 2.99
C LEU A 144 -7.67 16.08 4.36
N TYR A 145 -8.55 17.05 4.45
CA TYR A 145 -9.31 17.33 5.65
C TYR A 145 -10.76 16.95 5.43
N ALA A 146 -11.37 16.40 6.46
CA ALA A 146 -12.76 16.02 6.48
C ALA A 146 -13.53 16.90 7.48
N SER A 147 -14.76 17.23 7.12
CA SER A 147 -15.78 17.78 8.00
C SER A 147 -17.09 17.00 7.81
N PRO A 148 -18.00 16.98 8.79
CA PRO A 148 -19.34 16.42 8.59
C PRO A 148 -20.03 17.03 7.36
N LYS A 149 -20.78 16.23 6.61
CA LYS A 149 -21.45 16.65 5.35
C LYS A 149 -22.35 17.89 5.50
N ASP A 150 -22.95 18.08 6.68
CA ASP A 150 -23.88 19.18 6.96
C ASP A 150 -23.20 20.44 7.53
N ALA A 151 -21.87 20.48 7.56
CA ALA A 151 -21.06 21.62 8.02
C ALA A 151 -21.11 22.80 7.02
N ASN A 152 -22.30 23.31 6.71
CA ASN A 152 -22.53 24.37 5.72
C ASN A 152 -22.24 25.79 6.23
N ASN A 153 -21.76 25.97 7.47
CA ASN A 153 -21.51 27.29 8.05
C ASN A 153 -20.13 27.40 8.72
N LYS A 154 -19.57 28.61 8.74
CA LYS A 154 -18.23 28.95 9.31
C LYS A 154 -17.99 28.39 10.73
N ALA A 155 -19.03 28.18 11.53
CA ALA A 155 -18.95 27.65 12.90
C ALA A 155 -18.53 26.17 12.98
N ASP A 156 -18.69 25.37 11.91
CA ASP A 156 -18.30 23.95 11.89
C ASP A 156 -16.91 23.71 11.29
N LYS A 157 -16.19 24.76 10.86
CA LYS A 157 -14.76 24.65 10.52
C LYS A 157 -13.93 24.17 11.72
N ASP A 158 -14.39 24.39 12.93
CA ASP A 158 -13.75 23.92 14.17
C ASP A 158 -13.85 22.39 14.35
N LYS A 159 -14.74 21.72 13.59
CA LYS A 159 -14.85 20.24 13.56
C LYS A 159 -14.03 19.60 12.44
N LYS A 160 -13.28 20.40 11.70
CA LYS A 160 -12.39 19.92 10.64
C LYS A 160 -11.25 19.11 11.25
N PHE A 161 -10.96 17.96 10.66
CA PHE A 161 -9.83 17.12 11.07
C PHE A 161 -9.09 16.57 9.86
N VAL A 162 -7.81 16.25 10.06
CA VAL A 162 -6.99 15.60 9.03
C VAL A 162 -7.47 14.16 8.86
N PHE A 163 -7.96 13.84 7.67
CA PHE A 163 -8.53 12.53 7.35
C PHE A 163 -7.42 11.47 7.38
N LEU A 164 -7.66 10.37 8.10
CA LEU A 164 -6.72 9.26 8.26
C LEU A 164 -5.32 9.65 8.79
N LYS A 165 -5.21 10.74 9.57
CA LYS A 165 -3.92 11.19 10.11
C LYS A 165 -3.14 10.03 10.75
N TYR A 166 -1.84 10.01 10.51
CA TYR A 166 -0.87 9.00 10.96
C TYR A 166 -0.97 7.60 10.30
N SER A 167 -2.02 7.30 9.53
CA SER A 167 -2.13 6.00 8.84
C SER A 167 -1.02 5.80 7.81
N HIS A 168 -0.87 4.56 7.33
CA HIS A 168 0.07 4.27 6.27
C HIS A 168 -0.29 5.02 4.99
N PHE A 169 -1.56 5.03 4.59
CA PHE A 169 -2.04 5.86 3.48
C PHE A 169 -1.68 7.34 3.64
N TYR A 170 -1.90 7.95 4.81
CA TYR A 170 -1.53 9.35 5.04
C TYR A 170 -0.04 9.60 4.82
N LYS A 171 0.82 8.69 5.29
CA LYS A 171 2.27 8.76 5.04
C LYS A 171 2.61 8.61 3.57
N GLN A 172 1.95 7.70 2.85
CA GLN A 172 2.14 7.55 1.41
C GLN A 172 1.76 8.82 0.62
N GLN A 173 0.69 9.50 1.03
CA GLN A 173 0.29 10.78 0.42
C GLN A 173 1.30 11.91 0.69
N ASN A 174 1.98 11.87 1.84
CA ASN A 174 3.03 12.83 2.22
C ASN A 174 4.45 12.40 1.81
N ALA A 175 4.59 11.22 1.21
CA ALA A 175 5.86 10.75 0.68
C ALA A 175 6.29 11.63 -0.50
N THR A 176 7.60 11.77 -0.67
CA THR A 176 8.19 12.60 -1.72
C THR A 176 9.30 11.83 -2.42
N VAL A 177 9.44 12.06 -3.71
CA VAL A 177 10.52 11.52 -4.54
C VAL A 177 11.49 12.64 -4.88
N GLU A 178 12.79 12.34 -4.89
CA GLU A 178 13.82 13.30 -5.30
C GLU A 178 13.91 13.40 -6.83
N LEU A 179 13.31 14.45 -7.38
CA LEU A 179 13.22 14.68 -8.82
C LEU A 179 13.87 16.02 -9.23
N PRO A 180 14.16 16.24 -10.52
CA PRO A 180 14.62 17.54 -11.01
C PRO A 180 13.66 18.66 -10.60
N ILE A 181 14.19 19.86 -10.32
CA ILE A 181 13.39 21.02 -9.85
C ILE A 181 12.19 21.33 -10.75
N GLU A 182 12.32 21.06 -12.05
CA GLU A 182 11.33 21.30 -13.09
C GLU A 182 10.05 20.50 -12.85
N VAL A 183 10.18 19.29 -12.28
CA VAL A 183 9.04 18.44 -11.91
C VAL A 183 8.21 19.15 -10.85
N ASN A 184 8.82 19.63 -9.77
CA ASN A 184 8.10 20.34 -8.73
C ASN A 184 7.52 21.69 -9.21
N GLN A 185 8.20 22.36 -10.14
CA GLN A 185 7.68 23.56 -10.79
C GLN A 185 6.44 23.26 -11.66
N ALA A 186 6.49 22.19 -12.45
CA ALA A 186 5.37 21.71 -13.25
C ALA A 186 4.19 21.32 -12.35
N ASP A 187 4.44 20.54 -11.30
CA ASP A 187 3.44 20.13 -10.31
C ASP A 187 2.79 21.34 -9.63
N THR A 188 3.58 22.33 -9.18
CA THR A 188 3.07 23.55 -8.55
C THR A 188 2.20 24.37 -9.51
N ALA A 189 2.61 24.50 -10.77
CA ALA A 189 1.87 25.21 -11.80
C ALA A 189 0.54 24.51 -12.12
N MET A 190 0.56 23.18 -12.18
CA MET A 190 -0.57 22.31 -12.50
C MET A 190 -1.59 22.23 -11.36
N ASP A 191 -1.13 21.94 -10.15
CA ASP A 191 -1.98 21.67 -8.97
C ASP A 191 -2.65 22.92 -8.44
N GLY A 192 -1.92 24.03 -8.43
CA GLY A 192 -2.42 25.31 -7.96
C GLY A 192 -2.47 25.49 -6.45
N LYS A 193 -2.79 26.72 -6.07
CA LYS A 193 -3.12 27.11 -4.69
C LYS A 193 -4.61 26.93 -4.41
N LYS A 194 -4.99 27.02 -3.12
CA LYS A 194 -6.34 26.75 -2.55
C LYS A 194 -7.51 27.45 -3.27
N ASN A 195 -7.26 28.55 -3.99
CA ASN A 195 -8.29 29.36 -4.66
C ASN A 195 -8.13 29.40 -6.19
N GLU A 196 -7.27 28.56 -6.77
CA GLU A 196 -7.04 28.53 -8.21
C GLU A 196 -7.88 27.38 -8.82
N ALA A 197 -8.60 27.66 -9.90
CA ALA A 197 -9.36 26.66 -10.66
C ALA A 197 -8.41 25.74 -11.45
N LYS A 198 -7.66 24.93 -10.73
CA LYS A 198 -6.58 24.06 -11.20
C LYS A 198 -6.86 22.61 -10.84
N LEU A 199 -5.88 21.71 -11.04
CA LEU A 199 -6.07 20.26 -10.89
C LEU A 199 -6.63 19.90 -9.51
N ARG A 200 -6.14 20.52 -8.43
CA ARG A 200 -6.64 20.27 -7.06
C ARG A 200 -8.11 20.57 -6.89
N THR A 201 -8.58 21.74 -7.34
CA THR A 201 -9.97 22.18 -7.17
C THR A 201 -10.94 21.27 -7.92
N SER A 202 -10.62 20.93 -9.18
CA SER A 202 -11.44 20.01 -9.98
C SER A 202 -11.42 18.59 -9.42
N SER A 203 -10.26 18.11 -8.97
CA SER A 203 -10.12 16.79 -8.34
C SER A 203 -10.87 16.71 -7.01
N LEU A 204 -10.94 17.79 -6.24
CA LEU A 204 -11.64 17.83 -4.96
C LEU A 204 -13.16 17.78 -5.16
N LYS A 205 -13.67 18.35 -6.25
CA LYS A 205 -15.07 18.17 -6.67
C LYS A 205 -15.38 16.70 -6.96
N ILE A 206 -14.48 16.00 -7.65
CA ILE A 206 -14.62 14.57 -7.92
C ILE A 206 -14.67 13.78 -6.60
N ILE A 207 -13.75 14.04 -5.66
CA ILE A 207 -13.73 13.40 -4.35
C ILE A 207 -15.03 13.64 -3.57
N ASN A 208 -15.58 14.86 -3.60
CA ASN A 208 -16.83 15.17 -2.91
C ASN A 208 -18.08 14.56 -3.57
N ASP A 209 -18.11 14.44 -4.91
CA ASP A 209 -19.19 13.70 -5.61
C ASP A 209 -19.13 12.20 -5.28
N LEU A 210 -17.93 11.65 -5.19
CA LEU A 210 -17.66 10.27 -4.79
C LEU A 210 -18.01 10.01 -3.32
N ALA A 211 -17.75 10.97 -2.42
CA ALA A 211 -18.16 10.90 -1.02
C ALA A 211 -19.69 10.77 -0.87
N GLN A 212 -20.41 11.45 -1.74
CA GLN A 212 -21.88 11.42 -1.82
C GLN A 212 -22.43 10.19 -2.56
N GLY A 213 -21.57 9.30 -3.06
CA GLY A 213 -21.98 8.09 -3.77
C GLY A 213 -22.49 8.32 -5.19
N LYS A 214 -22.26 9.50 -5.78
CA LYS A 214 -22.70 9.81 -7.16
C LYS A 214 -21.89 9.08 -8.22
N ILE A 215 -20.64 8.74 -7.89
CA ILE A 215 -19.70 8.02 -8.76
C ILE A 215 -18.89 7.04 -7.90
N ASP A 216 -18.47 5.93 -8.49
CA ASP A 216 -17.56 4.97 -7.87
C ASP A 216 -16.07 5.37 -8.08
N PRO A 217 -15.12 4.71 -7.37
CA PRO A 217 -13.69 5.00 -7.50
C PRO A 217 -13.11 4.84 -8.92
N THR A 218 -13.61 3.90 -9.73
CA THR A 218 -13.11 3.69 -11.10
C THR A 218 -13.51 4.84 -12.01
N ASN A 219 -14.78 5.25 -11.93
CA ASN A 219 -15.32 6.37 -12.69
C ASN A 219 -14.75 7.71 -12.21
N ALA A 220 -14.50 7.86 -10.91
CA ALA A 220 -13.79 9.02 -10.36
C ALA A 220 -12.37 9.12 -10.94
N THR A 221 -11.64 8.01 -11.07
CA THR A 221 -10.29 7.99 -11.64
C THR A 221 -10.31 8.35 -13.12
N LYS A 222 -11.25 7.81 -13.90
CA LYS A 222 -11.43 8.21 -15.31
C LYS A 222 -11.68 9.72 -15.46
N ARG A 223 -12.53 10.31 -14.61
CA ARG A 223 -12.76 11.76 -14.58
C ARG A 223 -11.50 12.53 -14.17
N PHE A 224 -10.73 12.03 -13.20
CA PHE A 224 -9.47 12.64 -12.81
C PHE A 224 -8.47 12.69 -13.95
N LEU A 225 -8.31 11.60 -14.72
CA LEU A 225 -7.43 11.56 -15.89
C LEU A 225 -7.82 12.60 -16.94
N MET A 226 -9.11 12.78 -17.21
CA MET A 226 -9.60 13.81 -18.15
C MET A 226 -9.26 15.24 -17.67
N VAL A 227 -9.44 15.51 -16.38
CA VAL A 227 -9.10 16.81 -15.78
C VAL A 227 -7.59 17.03 -15.79
N PHE A 228 -6.80 15.98 -15.51
CA PHE A 228 -5.35 16.01 -15.51
C PHE A 228 -4.82 16.32 -16.92
N GLU A 229 -5.30 15.61 -17.94
CA GLU A 229 -4.95 15.84 -19.34
C GLU A 229 -5.30 17.25 -19.80
N SER A 230 -6.55 17.70 -19.54
CA SER A 230 -6.98 19.05 -19.88
C SER A 230 -6.07 20.11 -19.24
N ARG A 231 -5.63 19.87 -17.99
CA ARG A 231 -4.72 20.79 -17.31
C ARG A 231 -3.31 20.76 -17.92
N LEU A 232 -2.80 19.59 -18.31
CA LEU A 232 -1.49 19.46 -18.96
C LEU A 232 -1.46 20.17 -20.31
N ASN A 233 -2.47 19.96 -21.15
CA ASN A 233 -2.57 20.64 -22.45
C ASN A 233 -2.54 22.17 -22.28
N LYS A 234 -3.34 22.71 -21.35
CA LYS A 234 -3.32 24.13 -21.03
C LYS A 234 -1.95 24.62 -20.53
N MET A 235 -1.23 23.82 -19.74
CA MET A 235 0.11 24.20 -19.28
C MET A 235 1.16 24.16 -20.37
N LEU A 236 1.04 23.25 -21.33
CA LEU A 236 1.90 23.21 -22.50
C LEU A 236 1.70 24.45 -23.38
N GLU A 237 0.46 24.87 -23.61
CA GLU A 237 0.14 26.11 -24.34
C GLU A 237 0.73 27.37 -23.67
N GLU A 238 0.76 27.40 -22.32
CA GLU A 238 1.27 28.53 -21.54
C GLU A 238 2.80 28.48 -21.31
N THR A 239 3.47 27.38 -21.62
CA THR A 239 4.91 27.19 -21.36
C THR A 239 5.70 27.24 -22.65
N GLU A 240 6.76 28.05 -22.69
CA GLU A 240 7.64 28.16 -23.86
C GLU A 240 8.25 26.80 -24.24
N GLU A 241 8.14 26.46 -25.53
CA GLU A 241 8.65 25.23 -26.12
C GLU A 241 10.18 25.14 -25.97
N GLY A 242 10.69 23.92 -25.78
CA GLY A 242 12.12 23.67 -25.59
C GLY A 242 12.65 24.00 -24.19
N THR A 243 11.84 24.60 -23.31
CA THR A 243 12.25 24.78 -21.91
C THR A 243 12.27 23.45 -21.15
N PRO A 244 13.12 23.31 -20.10
CA PRO A 244 13.15 22.12 -19.26
C PRO A 244 11.77 21.77 -18.64
N ARG A 245 10.96 22.77 -18.30
CA ARG A 245 9.60 22.57 -17.80
C ARG A 245 8.67 22.03 -18.88
N HIS A 246 8.74 22.56 -20.10
CA HIS A 246 7.96 22.05 -21.23
C HIS A 246 8.25 20.56 -21.46
N LEU A 247 9.52 20.15 -21.42
CA LEU A 247 9.90 18.74 -21.55
C LEU A 247 9.26 17.83 -20.49
N VAL A 248 9.21 18.26 -19.23
CA VAL A 248 8.52 17.52 -18.16
C VAL A 248 7.01 17.41 -18.45
N LEU A 249 6.37 18.52 -18.83
CA LEU A 249 4.93 18.54 -19.13
C LEU A 249 4.59 17.65 -20.34
N THR A 250 5.43 17.64 -21.38
CA THR A 250 5.30 16.75 -22.53
C THR A 250 5.45 15.29 -22.12
N THR A 251 6.43 14.98 -21.26
CA THR A 251 6.63 13.63 -20.72
C THR A 251 5.41 13.18 -19.92
N TYR A 252 4.87 14.05 -19.06
CA TYR A 252 3.64 13.78 -18.31
C TYR A 252 2.46 13.49 -19.23
N LEU A 253 2.23 14.32 -20.25
CA LEU A 253 1.09 14.17 -21.15
C LEU A 253 1.19 12.86 -21.94
N ASN A 254 2.35 12.55 -22.51
CA ASN A 254 2.54 11.34 -23.29
C ASN A 254 2.26 10.08 -22.45
N HIS A 255 2.83 10.02 -21.23
CA HIS A 255 2.62 8.90 -20.31
C HIS A 255 1.16 8.82 -19.82
N LEU A 256 0.55 9.97 -19.52
CA LEU A 256 -0.86 10.03 -19.12
C LEU A 256 -1.79 9.49 -20.22
N LEU A 257 -1.52 9.82 -21.49
CA LEU A 257 -2.29 9.33 -22.63
C LEU A 257 -2.14 7.82 -22.81
N GLU A 258 -0.94 7.27 -22.62
CA GLU A 258 -0.71 5.82 -22.61
C GLU A 258 -1.56 5.14 -21.54
N ILE A 259 -1.51 5.63 -20.30
CA ILE A 259 -2.29 5.08 -19.18
C ILE A 259 -3.80 5.21 -19.45
N LYS A 260 -4.25 6.38 -19.94
CA LYS A 260 -5.66 6.62 -20.24
C LYS A 260 -6.17 5.69 -21.33
N ASN A 261 -5.40 5.47 -22.39
CA ASN A 261 -5.75 4.53 -23.45
C ASN A 261 -5.80 3.10 -22.89
N ASN A 262 -4.82 2.69 -22.11
CA ASN A 262 -4.81 1.38 -21.45
C ASN A 262 -6.04 1.19 -20.53
N ILE A 263 -6.44 2.19 -19.74
CA ILE A 263 -7.64 2.11 -18.89
C ILE A 263 -8.94 2.02 -19.71
N ASN A 264 -8.98 2.61 -20.90
CA ASN A 264 -10.15 2.55 -21.77
C ASN A 264 -10.25 1.24 -22.54
N GLU A 265 -9.11 0.69 -22.95
CA GLU A 265 -9.02 -0.56 -23.74
C GLU A 265 -9.00 -1.81 -22.85
N ASN A 266 -8.47 -1.70 -21.62
CA ASN A 266 -8.26 -2.81 -20.72
C ASN A 266 -8.91 -2.59 -19.34
N PRO A 267 -10.05 -3.24 -19.04
CA PRO A 267 -10.71 -3.14 -17.74
C PRO A 267 -9.87 -3.72 -16.58
N GLU A 268 -8.85 -4.53 -16.87
CA GLU A 268 -7.98 -5.19 -15.89
C GLU A 268 -6.96 -4.24 -15.23
N VAL A 269 -6.81 -3.00 -15.71
CA VAL A 269 -5.89 -2.03 -15.07
C VAL A 269 -6.26 -1.83 -13.60
N PHE A 270 -7.55 -1.73 -13.29
CA PHE A 270 -8.00 -1.62 -11.90
C PHE A 270 -7.88 -2.95 -11.13
N ASP A 271 -7.94 -4.10 -11.81
CA ASP A 271 -7.70 -5.41 -11.18
C ASP A 271 -6.28 -5.45 -10.62
N GLN A 272 -5.30 -5.00 -11.41
CA GLN A 272 -3.90 -4.92 -11.01
C GLN A 272 -3.68 -3.98 -9.83
N ILE A 273 -4.29 -2.78 -9.86
CA ILE A 273 -4.17 -1.81 -8.75
C ILE A 273 -4.79 -2.37 -7.46
N LEU A 274 -5.86 -3.18 -7.56
CA LEU A 274 -6.50 -3.84 -6.43
C LEU A 274 -5.84 -5.15 -6.01
N GLY A 275 -4.82 -5.62 -6.73
CA GLY A 275 -4.17 -6.90 -6.49
C GLY A 275 -5.12 -8.09 -6.66
N VAL A 276 -6.02 -8.02 -7.64
CA VAL A 276 -6.95 -9.10 -7.97
C VAL A 276 -6.72 -9.61 -9.39
N LYS A 277 -7.08 -10.87 -9.64
CA LYS A 277 -7.03 -11.49 -10.96
C LYS A 277 -8.41 -12.01 -11.32
N LEU A 278 -9.05 -11.37 -12.30
CA LEU A 278 -10.41 -11.71 -12.74
C LEU A 278 -10.41 -12.05 -14.23
N PRO A 279 -11.35 -12.89 -14.69
CA PRO A 279 -11.63 -13.05 -16.12
C PRO A 279 -11.99 -11.71 -16.77
N THR A 280 -11.50 -11.48 -18.00
CA THR A 280 -11.65 -10.20 -18.72
C THR A 280 -13.13 -9.86 -18.96
N GLU A 281 -13.91 -10.84 -19.44
CA GLU A 281 -15.28 -10.67 -19.96
C GLU A 281 -16.37 -10.53 -18.88
N GLU A 282 -16.05 -10.74 -17.60
CA GLU A 282 -17.06 -10.87 -16.54
C GLU A 282 -17.27 -9.56 -15.76
N GLN A 283 -18.03 -8.62 -16.32
CA GLN A 283 -18.28 -7.32 -15.70
C GLN A 283 -19.00 -7.43 -14.34
N VAL A 284 -20.01 -8.29 -14.22
CA VAL A 284 -20.77 -8.46 -12.96
C VAL A 284 -19.87 -8.98 -11.83
N LEU A 285 -19.00 -9.94 -12.15
CA LEU A 285 -17.99 -10.43 -11.20
C LEU A 285 -17.10 -9.29 -10.71
N ARG A 286 -16.60 -8.47 -11.63
CA ARG A 286 -15.74 -7.32 -11.32
C ARG A 286 -16.45 -6.31 -10.43
N GLU A 287 -17.71 -5.97 -10.72
CA GLU A 287 -18.52 -5.07 -9.88
C GLU A 287 -18.69 -5.62 -8.46
N VAL A 288 -18.98 -6.92 -8.32
CA VAL A 288 -19.10 -7.58 -7.01
C VAL A 288 -17.77 -7.52 -6.25
N VAL A 289 -16.67 -7.92 -6.90
CA VAL A 289 -15.34 -7.97 -6.28
C VAL A 289 -14.87 -6.58 -5.88
N TYR A 290 -15.00 -5.58 -6.77
CA TYR A 290 -14.58 -4.20 -6.52
C TYR A 290 -15.34 -3.60 -5.35
N ARG A 291 -16.67 -3.72 -5.34
CA ARG A 291 -17.49 -3.22 -4.23
C ARG A 291 -17.05 -3.80 -2.87
N LYS A 292 -16.70 -5.08 -2.82
CA LYS A 292 -16.22 -5.73 -1.58
C LYS A 292 -14.79 -5.34 -1.23
N ARG A 293 -13.89 -5.23 -2.22
CA ARG A 293 -12.50 -4.82 -2.02
C ARG A 293 -12.39 -3.36 -1.57
N PHE A 294 -13.18 -2.46 -2.14
CA PHE A 294 -13.24 -1.06 -1.72
C PHE A 294 -13.63 -0.93 -0.25
N GLU A 295 -14.67 -1.66 0.18
CA GLU A 295 -15.10 -1.66 1.57
C GLU A 295 -14.02 -2.23 2.50
N LEU A 296 -13.37 -3.34 2.11
CA LEU A 296 -12.27 -3.94 2.87
C LEU A 296 -11.11 -2.95 3.07
N ILE A 297 -10.62 -2.33 1.99
CA ILE A 297 -9.50 -1.38 2.01
C ILE A 297 -9.86 -0.20 2.92
N LYS A 298 -11.06 0.37 2.76
CA LYS A 298 -11.53 1.50 3.55
C LYS A 298 -11.59 1.19 5.05
N GLN A 299 -12.17 0.04 5.42
CA GLN A 299 -12.26 -0.35 6.82
C GLN A 299 -10.88 -0.67 7.42
N SER A 300 -9.98 -1.31 6.64
CA SER A 300 -8.62 -1.60 7.08
C SER A 300 -7.85 -0.31 7.41
N GLU A 301 -7.88 0.67 6.51
CA GLU A 301 -7.20 1.97 6.70
C GLU A 301 -7.78 2.76 7.89
N PHE A 302 -9.10 2.67 8.15
CA PHE A 302 -9.67 3.27 9.36
C PHE A 302 -9.15 2.63 10.64
N ILE A 303 -9.02 1.30 10.68
CA ILE A 303 -8.44 0.60 11.84
C ILE A 303 -6.96 0.96 11.99
N GLU A 304 -6.19 0.97 10.89
CA GLU A 304 -4.78 1.36 10.91
C GLU A 304 -4.56 2.81 11.37
N SER A 305 -5.41 3.75 10.96
CA SER A 305 -5.36 5.12 11.47
C SER A 305 -5.60 5.18 12.99
N ARG A 306 -6.54 4.37 13.51
CA ARG A 306 -6.77 4.27 14.97
C ARG A 306 -5.58 3.65 15.70
N ILE A 307 -4.96 2.63 15.14
CA ILE A 307 -3.71 2.04 15.67
C ILE A 307 -2.60 3.10 15.71
N ALA A 308 -2.37 3.79 14.60
CA ALA A 308 -1.33 4.81 14.49
C ALA A 308 -1.54 5.98 15.45
N LYS A 309 -2.80 6.45 15.58
CA LYS A 309 -3.17 7.47 16.57
C LYS A 309 -2.88 6.99 17.99
N ARG A 310 -3.24 5.75 18.33
CA ARG A 310 -3.00 5.21 19.67
C ARG A 310 -1.51 5.08 19.98
N PHE A 311 -0.71 4.67 18.99
CA PHE A 311 0.74 4.63 19.09
C PHE A 311 1.33 6.02 19.34
N PHE A 312 0.88 7.02 18.58
CA PHE A 312 1.29 8.42 18.76
C PHE A 312 0.93 8.98 20.15
N GLU A 313 -0.27 8.67 20.66
CA GLU A 313 -0.69 9.08 22.01
C GLU A 313 0.17 8.44 23.10
N ALA A 314 0.50 7.15 22.96
CA ALA A 314 1.40 6.45 23.87
C ALA A 314 2.79 7.11 23.84
N GLN A 315 3.34 7.39 22.66
CA GLN A 315 4.62 8.10 22.51
C GLN A 315 4.59 9.48 23.17
N LYS A 316 3.53 10.27 22.94
CA LYS A 316 3.38 11.60 23.53
C LYS A 316 3.35 11.52 25.07
N THR A 317 2.67 10.52 25.61
CA THR A 317 2.61 10.28 27.05
C THR A 317 3.99 9.92 27.62
N MET A 318 4.76 9.08 26.94
CA MET A 318 6.10 8.65 27.36
C MET A 318 7.18 9.73 27.20
N THR A 319 7.01 10.64 26.23
CA THR A 319 7.98 11.70 25.89
C THR A 319 7.69 13.04 26.59
N GLY A 320 6.46 13.25 27.05
CA GLY A 320 5.99 14.55 27.52
C GLY A 320 5.99 15.59 26.39
N THR A 321 6.61 16.75 26.62
CA THR A 321 6.65 17.87 25.66
C THR A 321 7.89 17.88 24.74
N LYS A 322 8.82 16.91 24.86
CA LYS A 322 10.13 16.98 24.18
C LYS A 322 10.15 16.25 22.83
N THR A 323 10.09 16.98 21.72
CA THR A 323 10.04 16.45 20.33
C THR A 323 11.23 15.57 19.93
N LYS A 324 12.47 15.91 20.36
CA LYS A 324 13.67 15.11 20.05
C LYS A 324 13.64 13.68 20.63
N SER A 325 12.76 13.41 21.60
CA SER A 325 12.63 12.08 22.19
C SER A 325 11.69 11.13 21.42
N PHE A 326 10.88 11.62 20.48
CA PHE A 326 9.89 10.79 19.77
C PHE A 326 10.52 9.67 18.95
N LYS A 327 11.59 9.94 18.17
CA LYS A 327 12.25 8.88 17.38
C LYS A 327 12.85 7.77 18.25
N ASN A 328 13.43 8.16 19.39
CA ASN A 328 14.01 7.20 20.33
C ASN A 328 12.92 6.39 21.05
N VAL A 329 11.80 7.02 21.40
CA VAL A 329 10.66 6.34 22.01
C VAL A 329 9.95 5.44 21.01
N ASP A 330 9.72 5.87 19.77
CA ASP A 330 9.11 5.06 18.71
C ASP A 330 9.84 3.73 18.54
N TYR A 331 11.15 3.79 18.36
CA TYR A 331 11.98 2.61 18.17
C TYR A 331 11.97 1.68 19.40
N ARG A 332 12.12 2.23 20.63
CA ARG A 332 12.07 1.42 21.86
C ARG A 332 10.70 0.81 22.11
N LEU A 333 9.64 1.54 21.78
CA LEU A 333 8.26 1.09 21.95
C LEU A 333 7.95 -0.08 21.01
N ARG A 334 8.33 0.01 19.73
CA ARG A 334 8.20 -1.10 18.77
C ARG A 334 8.93 -2.34 19.24
N TYR A 335 10.17 -2.17 19.72
CA TYR A 335 10.96 -3.27 20.27
C TYR A 335 10.22 -3.96 21.42
N VAL A 336 9.77 -3.20 22.42
CA VAL A 336 9.10 -3.77 23.60
C VAL A 336 7.76 -4.43 23.22
N VAL A 337 6.99 -3.85 22.30
CA VAL A 337 5.74 -4.47 21.82
C VAL A 337 6.01 -5.80 21.13
N LEU A 338 7.00 -5.87 20.25
CA LEU A 338 7.38 -7.11 19.55
C LEU A 338 7.92 -8.18 20.50
N GLU A 339 8.74 -7.78 21.48
CA GLU A 339 9.30 -8.68 22.49
C GLU A 339 8.23 -9.24 23.45
N GLN A 340 7.16 -8.48 23.71
CA GLN A 340 6.06 -8.90 24.58
C GLN A 340 4.94 -9.65 23.87
N ALA A 341 5.07 -9.92 22.57
CA ALA A 341 4.14 -10.79 21.85
C ALA A 341 4.11 -12.18 22.51
N LYS A 342 2.92 -12.67 22.89
CA LYS A 342 2.77 -13.94 23.62
C LYS A 342 2.65 -15.14 22.69
N THR A 343 2.31 -14.90 21.44
CA THR A 343 2.11 -15.93 20.42
C THR A 343 2.80 -15.52 19.11
N GLU A 344 3.16 -16.50 18.29
CA GLU A 344 3.71 -16.23 16.94
C GLU A 344 2.75 -15.42 16.07
N LYS A 345 1.44 -15.61 16.24
CA LYS A 345 0.42 -14.82 15.53
C LYS A 345 0.45 -13.34 15.94
N GLU A 346 0.58 -13.04 17.23
CA GLU A 346 0.75 -11.66 17.72
C GLU A 346 2.03 -11.03 17.20
N LYS A 347 3.11 -11.79 17.23
CA LYS A 347 4.41 -11.35 16.75
C LYS A 347 4.34 -10.99 15.27
N ARG A 348 3.83 -11.88 14.41
CA ARG A 348 3.65 -11.61 12.97
C ARG A 348 2.77 -10.39 12.70
N PHE A 349 1.67 -10.23 13.45
CA PHE A 349 0.82 -9.06 13.36
C PHE A 349 1.60 -7.77 13.64
N TYR A 350 2.37 -7.72 14.73
CA TYR A 350 3.19 -6.56 15.07
C TYR A 350 4.35 -6.34 14.08
N GLU A 351 4.98 -7.40 13.57
CA GLU A 351 6.07 -7.29 12.58
C GLU A 351 5.55 -6.68 11.27
N ARG A 352 4.35 -7.09 10.83
CA ARG A 352 3.68 -6.50 9.67
C ARG A 352 3.21 -5.07 9.95
N LEU A 353 2.69 -4.79 11.14
CA LEU A 353 2.29 -3.44 11.57
C LEU A 353 3.43 -2.43 11.53
N PHE A 354 4.60 -2.85 12.01
CA PHE A 354 5.77 -1.99 12.10
C PHE A 354 6.67 -2.09 10.87
N CYS A 355 6.39 -3.04 9.99
CA CYS A 355 7.18 -3.41 8.81
C CYS A 355 8.65 -3.68 9.19
N CYS A 356 8.86 -4.32 10.34
CA CYS A 356 10.17 -4.69 10.82
C CYS A 356 10.10 -5.92 11.74
N SER A 357 11.11 -6.79 11.65
CA SER A 357 11.20 -7.95 12.52
C SER A 357 11.84 -7.60 13.87
N LEU A 358 11.56 -8.43 14.88
CA LEU A 358 12.24 -8.29 16.17
C LEU A 358 13.77 -8.40 16.01
N LEU A 359 14.24 -9.28 15.12
CA LEU A 359 15.66 -9.46 14.83
C LEU A 359 16.28 -8.19 14.22
N GLN A 360 15.62 -7.55 13.25
CA GLN A 360 16.09 -6.28 12.67
C GLN A 360 16.23 -5.19 13.75
N LEU A 361 15.26 -5.11 14.67
CA LEU A 361 15.35 -4.18 15.79
C LEU A 361 16.49 -4.56 16.74
N GLN A 362 16.70 -5.84 17.06
CA GLN A 362 17.82 -6.31 17.89
C GLN A 362 19.17 -5.96 17.26
N THR A 363 19.39 -6.27 15.99
CA THR A 363 20.63 -5.95 15.26
C THR A 363 20.87 -4.45 15.23
N THR A 364 19.83 -3.64 14.99
CA THR A 364 19.93 -2.18 15.04
C THR A 364 20.29 -1.70 16.44
N PHE A 365 19.80 -2.37 17.49
CA PHE A 365 20.10 -2.03 18.87
C PHE A 365 21.55 -2.37 19.21
N GLU A 366 22.02 -3.55 18.80
CA GLU A 366 23.41 -3.98 18.96
C GLU A 366 24.38 -3.07 18.20
N TYR A 367 24.09 -2.75 16.94
CA TYR A 367 24.88 -1.79 16.16
C TYR A 367 24.95 -0.41 16.83
N LYS A 368 23.82 0.10 17.34
CA LYS A 368 23.78 1.36 18.10
C LYS A 368 24.47 1.26 19.47
N LYS A 369 24.55 0.08 20.09
CA LYS A 369 25.36 -0.14 21.30
C LYS A 369 26.86 0.02 21.02
N PHE A 370 27.34 -0.34 19.83
CA PHE A 370 28.75 -0.14 19.47
C PHE A 370 29.12 1.34 19.27
N THR A 371 28.14 2.23 19.06
CA THR A 371 28.37 3.66 18.77
C THR A 371 28.04 4.62 19.93
N LEU A 372 27.41 4.16 21.02
CA LEU A 372 27.05 4.98 22.19
C LEU A 372 27.95 4.68 23.41
N ARG A 373 27.97 5.55 24.44
CA ARG A 373 28.79 5.36 25.67
C ARG A 373 28.18 4.29 26.61
N ASP A 374 29.03 3.52 27.30
CA ASP A 374 28.69 2.25 28.02
C ASP A 374 27.60 2.31 29.09
N GLY A 375 27.24 3.47 29.62
CA GLY A 375 26.21 3.61 30.66
C GLY A 375 24.75 3.48 30.19
N ASP A 376 24.46 3.70 28.90
CA ASP A 376 23.07 3.79 28.38
C ASP A 376 22.58 2.49 27.70
N LYS A 377 23.41 1.45 27.64
CA LYS A 377 23.36 0.39 26.61
C LYS A 377 22.37 -0.76 26.82
N VAL A 378 22.12 -1.20 28.06
CA VAL A 378 21.17 -2.30 28.40
C VAL A 378 20.16 -1.85 29.45
N HIS A 379 20.56 -0.91 30.31
CA HIS A 379 19.64 -0.19 31.17
C HIS A 379 18.61 0.62 30.37
N GLY A 380 18.90 1.05 29.13
CA GLY A 380 18.00 1.90 28.35
C GLY A 380 16.62 1.30 28.02
N ILE A 381 16.55 0.05 27.54
CA ILE A 381 15.26 -0.61 27.21
C ILE A 381 14.59 -1.12 28.47
N LYS A 382 15.32 -1.79 29.37
CA LYS A 382 14.77 -2.28 30.62
C LYS A 382 14.18 -1.15 31.47
N LYS A 383 14.94 -0.06 31.69
CA LYS A 383 14.46 1.14 32.38
C LYS A 383 13.35 1.86 31.62
N PHE A 384 13.40 1.89 30.28
CA PHE A 384 12.29 2.42 29.49
C PHE A 384 11.01 1.62 29.72
N ARG A 385 11.10 0.28 29.73
CA ARG A 385 9.98 -0.59 30.04
C ARG A 385 9.47 -0.34 31.46
N GLU A 386 10.34 -0.39 32.47
CA GLU A 386 9.98 -0.14 33.88
C GLU A 386 9.29 1.21 34.06
N ASN A 387 9.83 2.27 33.47
CA ASN A 387 9.28 3.63 33.59
C ASN A 387 7.94 3.81 32.87
N ASN A 388 7.64 2.99 31.85
CA ASN A 388 6.47 3.17 30.99
C ASN A 388 5.54 1.95 30.97
N GLN A 389 5.70 1.00 31.90
CA GLN A 389 5.03 -0.30 31.89
C GLN A 389 3.51 -0.15 31.79
N LYS A 390 2.92 0.76 32.57
CA LYS A 390 1.48 1.02 32.55
C LYS A 390 0.95 1.45 31.17
N GLU A 391 1.68 2.32 30.46
CA GLU A 391 1.25 2.79 29.14
C GLU A 391 1.51 1.74 28.07
N ILE A 392 2.58 0.95 28.21
CA ILE A 392 2.86 -0.21 27.35
C ILE A 392 1.75 -1.26 27.48
N ASP A 393 1.35 -1.62 28.71
CA ASP A 393 0.27 -2.58 28.96
C ASP A 393 -1.04 -2.11 28.34
N LYS A 394 -1.37 -0.83 28.53
CA LYS A 394 -2.57 -0.24 27.92
C LYS A 394 -2.51 -0.29 26.39
N LEU A 395 -1.37 0.07 25.80
CA LEU A 395 -1.17 -0.02 24.35
C LEU A 395 -1.32 -1.45 23.84
N LEU A 396 -0.76 -2.45 24.52
CA LEU A 396 -0.89 -3.85 24.13
C LEU A 396 -2.33 -4.36 24.18
N VAL A 397 -3.11 -3.95 25.18
CA VAL A 397 -4.55 -4.24 25.24
C VAL A 397 -5.27 -3.65 24.04
N ASP A 398 -5.00 -2.39 23.72
CA ASP A 398 -5.62 -1.71 22.57
C ASP A 398 -5.21 -2.35 21.24
N LEU A 399 -3.92 -2.65 21.05
CA LEU A 399 -3.39 -3.32 19.85
C LEU A 399 -4.00 -4.71 19.65
N ASN A 400 -4.20 -5.47 20.73
CA ASN A 400 -4.89 -6.76 20.66
C ASN A 400 -6.36 -6.62 20.30
N SER A 401 -7.04 -5.57 20.79
CA SER A 401 -8.40 -5.25 20.37
C SER A 401 -8.46 -4.92 18.87
N PHE A 402 -7.52 -4.11 18.37
CA PHE A 402 -7.46 -3.77 16.94
C PHE A 402 -7.13 -4.98 16.06
N ARG A 403 -6.21 -5.85 16.49
CA ARG A 403 -5.94 -7.12 15.80
C ARG A 403 -7.24 -7.92 15.63
N ASN A 404 -8.00 -8.12 16.70
CA ASN A 404 -9.26 -8.84 16.65
C ASN A 404 -10.27 -8.15 15.71
N GLU A 405 -10.28 -6.81 15.67
CA GLU A 405 -11.12 -6.04 14.75
C GLU A 405 -10.76 -6.32 13.28
N ILE A 406 -9.46 -6.39 12.94
CA ILE A 406 -8.98 -6.70 11.58
C ILE A 406 -9.25 -8.17 11.22
N GLU A 407 -9.04 -9.11 12.15
CA GLU A 407 -9.38 -10.52 11.92
C GLU A 407 -10.89 -10.69 11.63
N ASN A 408 -11.74 -9.97 12.37
CA ASN A 408 -13.18 -9.96 12.11
C ASN A 408 -13.53 -9.30 10.77
N LEU A 409 -12.80 -8.27 10.37
CA LEU A 409 -12.96 -7.62 9.07
C LEU A 409 -12.64 -8.58 7.92
N GLU A 410 -11.55 -9.34 8.04
CA GLU A 410 -11.16 -10.38 7.07
C GLU A 410 -12.24 -11.46 6.93
N ILE A 411 -12.73 -11.98 8.07
CA ILE A 411 -13.81 -12.97 8.10
C ILE A 411 -15.09 -12.42 7.45
N LYS A 412 -15.48 -11.18 7.80
CA LYS A 412 -16.65 -10.51 7.23
C LYS A 412 -16.50 -10.34 5.73
N PHE A 413 -15.33 -9.90 5.26
CA PHE A 413 -15.05 -9.76 3.84
C PHE A 413 -15.22 -11.08 3.09
N ARG A 414 -14.65 -12.18 3.60
CA ARG A 414 -14.79 -13.51 2.98
C ARG A 414 -16.25 -13.94 2.87
N ALA A 415 -17.02 -13.74 3.94
CA ALA A 415 -18.45 -14.07 3.97
C ALA A 415 -19.26 -13.22 2.99
N ASP A 416 -19.03 -11.91 2.99
CA ASP A 416 -19.72 -10.95 2.13
C ASP A 416 -19.36 -11.14 0.64
N LEU A 417 -18.09 -11.46 0.35
CA LEU A 417 -17.62 -11.78 -0.99
C LEU A 417 -18.25 -13.09 -1.46
N PHE A 418 -18.18 -14.15 -0.65
CA PHE A 418 -18.80 -15.44 -0.97
C PHE A 418 -20.30 -15.27 -1.28
N LYS A 419 -21.03 -14.54 -0.44
CA LYS A 419 -22.45 -14.24 -0.67
C LYS A 419 -22.67 -13.45 -1.95
N GLY A 420 -21.87 -12.41 -2.20
CA GLY A 420 -21.96 -11.59 -3.42
C GLY A 420 -21.72 -12.44 -4.67
N LEU A 421 -20.68 -13.27 -4.67
CA LEU A 421 -20.38 -14.16 -5.79
C LEU A 421 -21.50 -15.19 -6.02
N ARG A 422 -22.07 -15.73 -4.93
CA ARG A 422 -23.17 -16.69 -5.03
C ARG A 422 -24.45 -16.07 -5.56
N VAL A 423 -24.87 -14.93 -4.99
CA VAL A 423 -26.19 -14.33 -5.24
C VAL A 423 -26.15 -13.41 -6.46
N ASP A 424 -25.17 -12.52 -6.52
CA ASP A 424 -25.13 -11.44 -7.51
C ASP A 424 -24.45 -11.88 -8.81
N PHE A 425 -23.44 -12.78 -8.73
CA PHE A 425 -22.72 -13.26 -9.91
C PHE A 425 -23.27 -14.58 -10.48
N LYS A 426 -23.29 -15.67 -9.71
CA LYS A 426 -23.76 -16.98 -10.21
C LYS A 426 -25.27 -17.23 -10.00
N HIS A 427 -25.99 -16.33 -9.33
CA HIS A 427 -27.43 -16.45 -9.03
C HIS A 427 -27.85 -17.81 -8.41
N LEU A 428 -26.99 -18.39 -7.60
CA LEU A 428 -27.22 -19.68 -6.97
C LEU A 428 -27.95 -19.50 -5.64
N THR A 429 -28.93 -20.35 -5.36
CA THR A 429 -29.44 -20.52 -3.99
C THR A 429 -28.40 -21.27 -3.16
N GLN A 430 -28.52 -21.23 -1.82
CA GLN A 430 -27.63 -21.98 -0.94
C GLN A 430 -27.67 -23.49 -1.24
N THR A 431 -28.86 -24.02 -1.56
CA THR A 431 -29.06 -25.44 -1.91
C THR A 431 -28.38 -25.76 -3.24
N LYS A 432 -28.57 -24.93 -4.27
CA LYS A 432 -27.92 -25.12 -5.57
C LYS A 432 -26.39 -25.06 -5.45
N PHE A 433 -25.85 -24.11 -4.70
CA PHE A 433 -24.41 -24.05 -4.45
C PHE A 433 -23.90 -25.33 -3.77
N ALA A 434 -24.59 -25.83 -2.74
CA ALA A 434 -24.19 -27.07 -2.07
C ALA A 434 -24.24 -28.29 -3.02
N GLN A 435 -25.20 -28.33 -3.94
CA GLN A 435 -25.28 -29.36 -4.99
C GLN A 435 -24.10 -29.25 -5.97
N SER A 436 -23.82 -28.06 -6.50
CA SER A 436 -22.67 -27.82 -7.38
C SER A 436 -21.34 -28.17 -6.71
N PHE A 437 -21.18 -27.82 -5.43
CA PHE A 437 -19.98 -28.17 -4.65
C PHE A 437 -19.82 -29.69 -4.53
N LYS A 438 -20.90 -30.41 -4.18
CA LYS A 438 -20.87 -31.88 -4.07
C LYS A 438 -20.66 -32.59 -5.40
N ALA A 439 -21.12 -32.01 -6.50
CA ALA A 439 -20.88 -32.57 -7.83
C ALA A 439 -19.38 -32.58 -8.18
N LEU A 440 -18.64 -31.52 -7.80
CA LEU A 440 -17.20 -31.44 -8.00
C LEU A 440 -16.38 -32.15 -6.91
N TYR A 441 -16.89 -32.18 -5.68
CA TYR A 441 -16.20 -32.79 -4.54
C TYR A 441 -17.14 -33.73 -3.74
N PRO A 442 -17.43 -34.94 -4.26
CA PRO A 442 -18.43 -35.83 -3.67
C PRO A 442 -18.12 -36.30 -2.25
N THR A 443 -16.83 -36.38 -1.89
CA THR A 443 -16.38 -36.84 -0.58
C THR A 443 -16.42 -35.75 0.50
N GLU A 444 -16.67 -34.49 0.11
CA GLU A 444 -16.62 -33.36 1.03
C GLU A 444 -18.00 -33.01 1.59
N PRO A 445 -18.12 -32.79 2.91
CA PRO A 445 -19.38 -32.35 3.49
C PRO A 445 -19.66 -30.90 3.10
N MET A 446 -20.69 -30.69 2.27
CA MET A 446 -21.29 -29.38 2.02
C MET A 446 -22.82 -29.46 2.06
N SER A 447 -23.44 -28.86 3.07
CA SER A 447 -24.90 -28.75 3.18
C SER A 447 -25.35 -27.30 3.00
N GLN A 448 -26.63 -27.08 2.71
CA GLN A 448 -27.22 -25.74 2.68
C GLN A 448 -26.94 -24.97 3.99
N ALA A 449 -27.03 -25.64 5.14
CA ALA A 449 -26.72 -25.05 6.44
C ALA A 449 -25.24 -24.63 6.55
N MET A 450 -24.31 -25.37 5.94
CA MET A 450 -22.90 -24.97 5.89
C MET A 450 -22.69 -23.74 5.01
N VAL A 451 -23.36 -23.68 3.85
CA VAL A 451 -23.32 -22.49 2.99
C VAL A 451 -23.84 -21.26 3.75
N SER A 452 -24.97 -21.40 4.46
CA SER A 452 -25.51 -20.32 5.31
C SER A 452 -24.52 -19.86 6.38
N ARG A 453 -23.77 -20.77 6.99
CA ARG A 453 -22.72 -20.43 7.97
C ARG A 453 -21.53 -19.70 7.37
N LEU A 454 -21.15 -20.01 6.12
CA LEU A 454 -20.11 -19.27 5.41
C LEU A 454 -20.51 -17.81 5.13
N GLU A 455 -21.81 -17.51 5.07
CA GLU A 455 -22.35 -16.17 4.78
C GLU A 455 -22.63 -15.31 6.01
N GLN A 456 -22.58 -15.88 7.22
CA GLN A 456 -23.05 -15.23 8.44
C GLN A 456 -21.90 -14.95 9.42
N PRO A 457 -21.22 -13.79 9.31
CA PRO A 457 -20.16 -13.43 10.24
C PRO A 457 -20.63 -13.16 11.67
N ALA A 458 -21.91 -12.83 11.88
CA ALA A 458 -22.47 -12.63 13.23
C ALA A 458 -22.49 -13.91 14.09
N ARG A 459 -22.39 -15.10 13.48
CA ARG A 459 -22.16 -16.36 14.20
C ARG A 459 -20.68 -16.62 14.50
N LEU A 460 -19.80 -15.69 14.11
CA LEU A 460 -18.34 -15.75 14.23
C LEU A 460 -17.79 -14.71 15.22
N THR A 461 -18.53 -13.63 15.51
CA THR A 461 -18.14 -12.59 16.47
C THR A 461 -18.76 -12.87 17.86
N ASN A 462 -17.91 -13.22 18.82
CA ASN A 462 -18.27 -13.65 20.18
C ASN A 462 -18.72 -12.46 21.07
N THR A 463 -19.68 -11.67 20.61
CA THR A 463 -20.16 -10.49 21.35
C THR A 463 -21.49 -10.79 22.02
N LYS A 464 -21.41 -11.14 23.31
CA LYS A 464 -22.41 -10.93 24.38
C LYS A 464 -23.58 -11.91 24.58
N VAL A 465 -23.67 -13.06 23.92
CA VAL A 465 -24.73 -14.05 24.27
C VAL A 465 -24.10 -15.27 24.93
N ALA A 466 -24.57 -15.59 26.15
CA ALA A 466 -24.17 -16.75 26.96
C ALA A 466 -24.47 -18.13 26.34
N TYR A 467 -24.78 -18.16 25.04
CA TYR A 467 -25.04 -19.38 24.30
C TYR A 467 -23.75 -19.88 23.65
N ILE A 468 -23.15 -20.88 24.28
CA ILE A 468 -22.02 -21.60 23.71
C ILE A 468 -22.57 -22.59 22.68
N SER A 469 -22.54 -22.22 21.40
CA SER A 469 -22.88 -23.14 20.31
C SER A 469 -22.04 -24.44 20.44
N PRO A 470 -22.59 -25.64 20.25
CA PRO A 470 -21.84 -26.89 20.18
C PRO A 470 -20.66 -26.81 19.19
N GLU A 471 -19.55 -27.50 19.43
CA GLU A 471 -18.30 -27.37 18.65
C GLU A 471 -18.47 -27.63 17.14
N ASN A 472 -19.32 -28.59 16.77
CA ASN A 472 -19.75 -28.86 15.39
C ASN A 472 -20.63 -27.75 14.75
N GLN A 473 -21.11 -26.81 15.57
CA GLN A 473 -21.84 -25.60 15.19
C GLN A 473 -20.99 -24.33 15.36
N ARG A 474 -19.80 -24.43 15.95
CA ARG A 474 -18.84 -23.33 16.07
C ARG A 474 -18.13 -23.10 14.72
N ARG A 475 -17.56 -21.90 14.61
CA ARG A 475 -16.53 -21.43 13.67
C ARG A 475 -16.02 -22.52 12.70
N LYS A 476 -16.45 -22.47 11.44
CA LYS A 476 -15.66 -23.10 10.36
C LYS A 476 -14.89 -21.98 9.68
N GLU A 477 -13.65 -21.78 10.11
CA GLU A 477 -12.72 -20.97 9.33
C GLU A 477 -12.68 -21.53 7.90
N MET A 478 -12.69 -20.62 6.92
CA MET A 478 -12.47 -21.01 5.53
C MET A 478 -10.99 -21.39 5.41
N SER A 479 -10.69 -22.69 5.43
CA SER A 479 -9.34 -23.20 5.17
C SER A 479 -8.90 -22.85 3.75
N ILE A 480 -7.59 -22.91 3.50
CA ILE A 480 -7.03 -22.69 2.15
C ILE A 480 -7.66 -23.69 1.17
N GLU A 481 -7.75 -24.98 1.51
CA GLU A 481 -8.30 -25.97 0.57
C GLU A 481 -9.78 -25.68 0.29
N LYS A 482 -10.55 -25.28 1.31
CA LYS A 482 -11.94 -24.88 1.11
C LYS A 482 -12.05 -23.62 0.25
N ALA A 483 -11.18 -22.63 0.43
CA ALA A 483 -11.12 -21.45 -0.42
C ALA A 483 -10.81 -21.82 -1.88
N GLN A 484 -9.83 -22.70 -2.11
CA GLN A 484 -9.48 -23.19 -3.45
C GLN A 484 -10.66 -23.86 -4.14
N ARG A 485 -11.37 -24.74 -3.44
CA ARG A 485 -12.54 -25.45 -3.97
C ARG A 485 -13.71 -24.52 -4.26
N ILE A 486 -13.96 -23.56 -3.38
CA ILE A 486 -14.99 -22.54 -3.60
C ILE A 486 -14.62 -21.66 -4.80
N ALA A 487 -13.35 -21.25 -4.92
CA ALA A 487 -12.86 -20.45 -6.02
C ALA A 487 -13.01 -21.17 -7.38
N GLN A 488 -12.82 -22.49 -7.43
CA GLN A 488 -13.07 -23.29 -8.63
C GLN A 488 -14.53 -23.26 -9.09
N ILE A 489 -15.51 -23.27 -8.18
CA ILE A 489 -16.94 -23.14 -8.54
C ILE A 489 -17.26 -21.77 -9.15
N PHE A 490 -16.55 -20.74 -8.70
CA PHE A 490 -16.71 -19.39 -9.22
C PHE A 490 -15.82 -19.09 -10.42
N GLU A 491 -14.88 -20.00 -10.76
CA GLU A 491 -13.86 -19.82 -11.81
C GLU A 491 -12.97 -18.59 -11.57
N ILE A 492 -12.58 -18.37 -10.31
CA ILE A 492 -11.78 -17.22 -9.88
C ILE A 492 -10.49 -17.65 -9.16
N ASP A 493 -9.59 -16.69 -8.96
CA ASP A 493 -8.37 -16.92 -8.19
C ASP A 493 -8.67 -17.14 -6.69
N THR A 494 -7.93 -18.06 -6.06
CA THR A 494 -8.11 -18.39 -4.64
C THR A 494 -7.77 -17.21 -3.73
N GLY A 495 -6.80 -16.38 -4.11
CA GLY A 495 -6.35 -15.21 -3.36
C GLY A 495 -7.45 -14.16 -3.15
N LEU A 496 -8.56 -14.23 -3.89
CA LEU A 496 -9.72 -13.39 -3.64
C LEU A 496 -10.36 -13.64 -2.27
N PHE A 497 -10.32 -14.88 -1.77
CA PHE A 497 -10.82 -15.23 -0.43
C PHE A 497 -9.76 -15.07 0.65
N LEU A 498 -8.50 -14.79 0.30
CA LEU A 498 -7.38 -14.65 1.23
C LEU A 498 -6.86 -13.21 1.13
N PRO A 499 -7.63 -12.21 1.59
CA PRO A 499 -7.17 -10.82 1.50
C PRO A 499 -5.88 -10.66 2.30
N GLY A 500 -4.80 -10.13 1.72
CA GLY A 500 -3.53 -9.92 2.42
C GLY A 500 -3.58 -8.76 3.41
N LEU A 501 -4.41 -8.85 4.45
CA LEU A 501 -4.41 -7.90 5.55
C LEU A 501 -3.22 -8.18 6.47
N ILE A 502 -2.95 -7.22 7.34
CA ILE A 502 -1.89 -7.30 8.37
C ILE A 502 -2.02 -8.52 9.31
N THR A 503 -3.21 -9.12 9.40
CA THR A 503 -3.50 -10.33 10.21
C THR A 503 -3.39 -11.64 9.45
N SER A 504 -3.27 -11.61 8.12
CA SER A 504 -3.41 -12.81 7.30
C SER A 504 -2.22 -13.74 7.49
N ASP A 505 -2.43 -15.02 7.73
CA ASP A 505 -1.32 -15.95 8.01
C ASP A 505 -0.53 -16.37 6.74
N TYR A 506 -0.94 -15.87 5.58
CA TYR A 506 -0.40 -16.19 4.25
C TYR A 506 0.76 -15.27 3.85
#